data_AF-A0A8T5UIL5-F1
#
_entry.id   AF-A0A8T5UIL5-F1
#
_cell.length_a   1.000
_cell.length_b   1.000
_cell.length_c   1.000
_cell.angle_alpha   90.00
_cell.angle_beta   90.00
_cell.angle_gamma   90.00
#
_symmetry.space_group_name_H-M   'P 1'
#
loop_
_entity.id
_entity.type
_entity.pdbx_description
1 polymer ?
#
loop_
_entity_poly.entity_id
_entity_poly.type
_entity_poly.pdbx_seq_one_letter_code
_entity_poly.pdbx_strand_id
1 'polypeptide(L)'
;MSNQPDKPDKESLIKLVKQGIEMLAERNISETVILSSYKINSVLKDNYGVDIKVDRIGRILSTVAKNNQLKKLSTNIPKYQLHIENVGRLEYPELSSS
;
A
#
# COMPACT_ATOMS: atom_id res chain seq x y z
N MET A 1 28.23 -1.04 17.12
CA MET A 1 27.53 -1.80 16.07
C MET A 1 26.26 -1.04 15.73
N SER A 2 26.16 -0.53 14.52
CA SER A 2 25.06 0.32 14.08
C SER A 2 23.80 -0.53 13.93
N ASN A 3 22.86 -0.40 14.87
CA ASN A 3 21.53 -1.01 14.75
C ASN A 3 20.90 -0.49 13.45
N GLN A 4 20.76 -1.36 12.44
CA GLN A 4 19.83 -1.11 11.36
C GLN A 4 18.45 -0.92 12.00
N PRO A 5 17.67 0.11 11.64
CA PRO A 5 16.33 0.27 12.19
C PRO A 5 15.56 -1.02 11.88
N ASP A 6 15.00 -1.60 12.95
CA ASP A 6 14.26 -2.86 12.90
C ASP A 6 13.33 -2.87 11.69
N LYS A 7 13.44 -3.90 10.85
CA LYS A 7 12.54 -4.07 9.72
C LYS A 7 11.12 -4.06 10.31
N PRO A 8 10.19 -3.23 9.80
CA PRO A 8 8.86 -3.17 10.36
C PRO A 8 8.27 -4.57 10.33
N ASP A 9 7.70 -5.00 11.45
CA ASP A 9 6.99 -6.27 11.55
C ASP A 9 5.82 -6.30 10.55
N LYS A 10 5.14 -7.44 10.45
CA LYS A 10 4.06 -7.63 9.47
C LYS A 10 2.91 -6.63 9.71
N GLU A 11 2.54 -6.39 10.95
CA GLU A 11 1.45 -5.48 11.32
C GLU A 11 1.81 -4.03 11.01
N SER A 12 3.00 -3.60 11.42
CA SER A 12 3.54 -2.27 11.12
C SER A 12 3.60 -2.04 9.62
N LEU A 13 4.00 -3.05 8.84
CA LEU A 13 4.02 -2.97 7.39
C LEU A 13 2.61 -2.83 6.78
N ILE A 14 1.61 -3.55 7.28
CA ILE A 14 0.22 -3.43 6.81
C ILE A 14 -0.31 -2.03 7.09
N LYS A 15 -0.06 -1.48 8.30
CA LYS A 15 -0.45 -0.11 8.67
C LYS A 15 0.20 0.93 7.74
N LEU A 16 1.49 0.78 7.44
CA LEU A 16 2.20 1.67 6.51
C LEU A 16 1.63 1.58 5.09
N VAL A 17 1.33 0.38 4.59
CA VAL A 17 0.70 0.23 3.26
C VAL A 17 -0.68 0.87 3.23
N LYS A 18 -1.49 0.70 4.28
CA LYS A 18 -2.79 1.37 4.43
C LYS A 18 -2.66 2.89 4.37
N GLN A 19 -1.79 3.47 5.21
CA GLN A 19 -1.53 4.91 5.21
C GLN A 19 -1.07 5.42 3.85
N GLY A 20 -0.20 4.67 3.16
CA GLY A 20 0.24 5.03 1.82
C GLY A 20 -0.90 5.02 0.79
N ILE A 21 -1.84 4.09 0.88
CA ILE A 21 -3.03 4.06 0.01
C ILE A 21 -3.96 5.23 0.32
N GLU A 22 -4.24 5.50 1.59
CA GLU A 22 -5.09 6.61 2.05
C GLU A 22 -4.54 7.95 1.55
N MET A 23 -3.24 8.20 1.74
CA MET A 23 -2.62 9.45 1.31
C MET A 23 -2.55 9.60 -0.22
N LEU A 24 -2.36 8.49 -0.95
CA LEU A 24 -2.45 8.52 -2.41
C LEU A 24 -3.87 8.89 -2.86
N ALA A 25 -4.91 8.42 -2.17
CA ALA A 25 -6.30 8.76 -2.49
C ALA A 25 -6.65 10.21 -2.14
N GLU A 26 -6.24 10.69 -0.96
CA GLU A 26 -6.48 12.08 -0.51
C GLU A 26 -5.90 13.13 -1.47
N ARG A 27 -4.75 12.83 -2.09
CA ARG A 27 -4.07 13.74 -3.03
C ARG A 27 -4.50 13.58 -4.48
N ASN A 28 -5.34 12.58 -4.78
CA ASN A 28 -5.69 12.26 -6.15
C ASN A 28 -6.89 13.09 -6.61
N ILE A 29 -6.71 13.87 -7.67
CA ILE A 29 -7.76 14.75 -8.21
C ILE A 29 -8.86 13.94 -8.92
N SER A 30 -8.50 12.79 -9.52
CA SER A 30 -9.45 11.94 -10.24
C SER A 30 -10.22 11.02 -9.29
N GLU A 31 -11.41 10.56 -9.67
CA GLU A 31 -12.19 9.60 -8.87
C GLU A 31 -11.51 8.23 -8.70
N THR A 32 -10.57 7.91 -9.59
CA THR A 32 -9.80 6.66 -9.57
C THR A 32 -8.33 6.94 -9.29
N VAL A 33 -7.77 6.22 -8.31
CA VAL A 33 -6.34 6.18 -8.01
C VAL A 33 -5.72 4.89 -8.54
N ILE A 34 -4.53 5.00 -9.13
CA ILE A 34 -3.75 3.83 -9.58
C ILE A 34 -2.74 3.45 -8.51
N LEU A 35 -2.95 2.31 -7.88
CA LEU A 35 -2.08 1.75 -6.85
C LEU A 35 -0.95 0.95 -7.47
N SER A 36 0.26 1.16 -6.98
CA SER A 36 1.44 0.33 -7.28
C SER A 36 2.39 0.36 -6.10
N SER A 37 3.19 -0.69 -5.92
CA SER A 37 4.16 -0.74 -4.81
C SER A 37 5.15 0.43 -4.81
N TYR A 38 5.55 0.88 -6.01
CA TYR A 38 6.45 2.02 -6.17
C TYR A 38 5.82 3.36 -5.77
N LYS A 39 4.56 3.61 -6.16
CA LYS A 39 3.85 4.83 -5.75
C LYS A 39 3.62 4.88 -4.24
N ILE A 40 3.25 3.75 -3.65
CA ILE A 40 3.09 3.63 -2.20
C ILE A 40 4.42 3.87 -1.51
N ASN A 41 5.53 3.27 -1.97
CA ASN A 41 6.84 3.54 -1.36
C ASN A 41 7.24 5.02 -1.47
N SER A 42 7.00 5.64 -2.63
CA SER A 42 7.33 7.06 -2.84
C SER A 42 6.56 7.95 -1.88
N VAL A 43 5.25 7.73 -1.73
CA VAL A 43 4.44 8.52 -0.80
C VAL A 43 4.88 8.31 0.65
N LEU A 44 5.28 7.08 1.04
CA LEU A 44 5.77 6.81 2.39
C LEU A 44 7.13 7.47 2.65
N LYS A 45 8.02 7.45 1.67
CA LYS A 45 9.34 8.07 1.75
C LYS A 45 9.24 9.59 1.84
N ASP A 46 8.44 10.20 0.96
CA ASP A 46 8.34 11.66 0.83
C ASP A 46 7.66 12.31 2.04
N ASN A 47 6.79 11.58 2.75
CA ASN A 47 5.97 12.16 3.81
C ASN A 47 6.31 11.64 5.21
N TYR A 48 6.92 10.47 5.33
CA TYR A 48 7.26 9.87 6.62
C TYR A 48 8.74 9.50 6.74
N GLY A 49 9.56 9.68 5.69
CA GLY A 49 10.96 9.24 5.68
C GLY A 49 11.11 7.71 5.73
N VAL A 50 10.04 6.96 5.46
CA VAL A 50 9.99 5.51 5.56
C VAL A 50 10.28 4.89 4.19
N ASP A 51 11.41 4.17 4.08
CA ASP A 51 11.80 3.46 2.85
C ASP A 51 11.62 1.94 3.02
N ILE A 52 10.63 1.39 2.33
CA ILE A 52 10.27 -0.03 2.41
C ILE A 52 10.58 -0.70 1.08
N LYS A 53 11.19 -1.88 1.14
CA LYS A 53 11.38 -2.71 -0.05
C LYS A 53 10.05 -2.91 -0.79
N VAL A 54 10.03 -2.50 -2.07
CA VAL A 54 8.84 -2.54 -2.94
C VAL A 54 8.18 -3.93 -3.03
N ASP A 55 8.95 -5.02 -2.93
CA ASP A 55 8.42 -6.38 -2.91
C ASP A 55 7.58 -6.71 -1.66
N ARG A 56 7.88 -6.07 -0.53
CA ARG A 56 7.10 -6.23 0.70
C ARG A 56 5.75 -5.53 0.57
N ILE A 57 5.77 -4.29 0.07
CA ILE A 57 4.56 -3.53 -0.26
C ILE A 57 3.73 -4.29 -1.29
N GLY A 58 4.37 -4.80 -2.36
CA GLY A 58 3.71 -5.51 -3.45
C GLY A 58 2.95 -6.75 -2.99
N ARG A 59 3.51 -7.51 -2.04
CA ARG A 59 2.82 -8.68 -1.44
C ARG A 59 1.54 -8.28 -0.73
N ILE A 60 1.58 -7.25 0.13
CA ILE A 60 0.37 -6.77 0.83
C ILE A 60 -0.61 -6.17 -0.16
N LEU A 61 -0.16 -5.33 -1.09
CA LEU A 61 -1.00 -4.72 -2.10
C LEU A 61 -1.71 -5.78 -2.96
N SER A 62 -1.03 -6.87 -3.31
CA SER A 62 -1.65 -7.98 -4.04
C SER A 62 -2.75 -8.68 -3.22
N THR A 63 -2.57 -8.83 -1.91
CA THR A 63 -3.60 -9.39 -1.04
C THR A 63 -4.77 -8.42 -0.86
N VAL A 64 -4.51 -7.13 -0.63
CA VAL A 64 -5.54 -6.08 -0.60
C VAL A 64 -6.33 -6.09 -1.92
N ALA A 65 -5.65 -6.15 -3.06
CA ALA A 65 -6.29 -6.20 -4.36
C ALA A 65 -7.18 -7.43 -4.54
N LYS A 66 -6.75 -8.60 -4.03
CA LYS A 66 -7.53 -9.84 -4.09
C LYS A 66 -8.78 -9.76 -3.21
N ASN A 67 -8.63 -9.34 -1.94
CA ASN A 67 -9.75 -9.26 -0.99
C ASN A 67 -10.82 -8.28 -1.47
N ASN A 68 -10.40 -7.17 -2.07
CA ASN A 68 -11.29 -6.10 -2.54
C ASN A 68 -11.65 -6.19 -4.03
N GLN A 69 -11.27 -7.28 -4.72
CA GLN A 69 -11.56 -7.51 -6.14
C GLN A 69 -11.14 -6.33 -7.05
N LEU A 70 -10.01 -5.69 -6.75
CA LEU A 70 -9.54 -4.52 -7.50
C LEU A 70 -9.14 -4.90 -8.92
N LYS A 71 -9.56 -4.09 -9.90
CA LYS A 71 -9.20 -4.29 -11.31
C LYS A 71 -7.70 -4.11 -11.50
N LYS A 72 -7.03 -5.18 -11.96
CA LYS A 72 -5.62 -5.16 -12.34
C LYS A 72 -5.45 -4.56 -13.74
N LEU A 73 -4.49 -3.67 -13.91
CA LEU A 73 -4.10 -3.14 -15.22
C LEU A 73 -3.10 -4.07 -15.94
N SER A 74 -3.17 -4.12 -17.27
CA SER A 74 -2.24 -4.89 -18.08
C SER A 74 -0.92 -4.13 -18.24
N THR A 75 -0.01 -4.30 -17.28
CA THR A 75 1.32 -3.68 -17.27
C THR A 75 2.38 -4.64 -16.72
N ASN A 76 3.65 -4.42 -17.06
CA ASN A 76 4.78 -5.25 -16.61
C ASN A 76 4.95 -5.29 -15.08
N ILE A 77 4.54 -4.22 -14.40
CA ILE A 77 4.50 -4.14 -12.94
C ILE A 77 3.03 -4.20 -12.52
N PRO A 78 2.64 -4.98 -11.49
CA PRO A 78 1.28 -5.01 -11.00
C PRO A 78 0.78 -3.61 -10.59
N LYS A 79 -0.33 -3.20 -11.18
CA LYS A 79 -1.05 -1.96 -10.86
C LYS A 79 -2.53 -2.27 -10.71
N TYR A 80 -3.18 -1.59 -9.78
CA TYR A 80 -4.58 -1.82 -9.46
C TYR A 80 -5.35 -0.50 -9.47
N GLN A 81 -6.57 -0.53 -9.99
CA GLN A 81 -7.50 0.60 -9.96
C GLN A 81 -8.31 0.56 -8.66
N LEU A 82 -8.37 1.69 -7.97
CA LEU A 82 -9.21 1.90 -6.80
C LEU A 82 -10.03 3.17 -7.00
N HIS A 83 -11.34 3.06 -6.86
CA HIS A 83 -12.21 4.23 -6.74
C HIS A 83 -12.06 4.83 -5.33
N ILE A 84 -11.88 6.14 -5.23
CA ILE A 84 -11.56 6.82 -3.95
C ILE A 84 -12.66 6.58 -2.90
N GLU A 85 -13.93 6.49 -3.30
CA GLU A 85 -15.05 6.19 -2.40
C GLU A 85 -14.92 4.85 -1.65
N ASN A 86 -14.12 3.91 -2.18
CA ASN A 86 -13.93 2.59 -1.61
C ASN A 86 -12.72 2.50 -0.67
N VAL A 87 -11.90 3.54 -0.56
CA VAL A 87 -10.67 3.54 0.27
C VAL A 87 -10.99 3.19 1.73
N GLY A 88 -12.03 3.80 2.30
CA GLY A 88 -12.44 3.56 3.68
C GLY A 88 -13.05 2.17 3.94
N ARG A 89 -13.32 1.40 2.88
CA ARG A 89 -13.92 0.06 2.95
C ARG A 89 -12.93 -1.05 2.58
N LEU A 90 -11.67 -0.71 2.33
CA LEU A 90 -10.67 -1.69 1.94
C LEU A 90 -10.43 -2.73 3.05
N GLU A 91 -10.54 -3.99 2.68
CA GLU A 91 -10.12 -5.14 3.49
C GLU A 91 -8.62 -5.35 3.37
N TYR A 92 -7.94 -5.38 4.51
CA TYR A 92 -6.50 -5.63 4.59
C TYR A 92 -6.23 -7.06 5.05
N PRO A 93 -5.05 -7.64 4.76
CA PRO A 93 -4.64 -8.90 5.38
C PRO A 93 -4.73 -8.76 6.90
N GLU A 94 -5.25 -9.78 7.59
CA GLU A 94 -5.43 -9.70 9.04
C GLU A 94 -4.14 -9.25 9.73
N LEU A 95 -4.28 -8.19 10.53
CA LEU A 95 -3.52 -8.04 11.76
C LEU A 95 -3.97 -9.22 12.59
N SER A 96 -3.17 -10.29 12.64
CA SER A 96 -3.50 -11.45 13.44
C SER A 96 -3.66 -11.00 14.88
N SER A 97 -4.90 -10.82 15.32
CA SER A 97 -5.27 -10.66 16.72
C SER A 97 -4.75 -11.91 17.43
N SER A 98 -3.64 -11.75 18.13
CA SER A 98 -3.17 -12.73 19.11
C SER A 98 -3.82 -12.41 20.45
#